data_AF-A0A484B2Q0-F1
#
_entry.id   AF-A0A484B2Q0-F1
#
_cell.length_a   1.000
_cell.length_b   1.000
_cell.length_c   1.000
_cell.angle_alpha   90.00
_cell.angle_beta   90.00
_cell.angle_gamma   90.00
#
_symmetry.space_group_name_H-M   'P 1'
#
loop_
_entity.id
_entity.type
_entity.pdbx_description
1 polymer ?
#
loop_
_entity_poly.entity_id
_entity_poly.type
_entity_poly.pdbx_seq_one_letter_code
_entity_poly.pdbx_strand_id
1 'polypeptide(L)'
;MQEVEMQMYSNNTEPDDIEKEINELSIVSINQMQSEAEVKYIDDKYWEIYMDVLTKKLCHLGCNVVQLFNPFRTLFSIDFSKGTFIVIEIRNSKISLEQISPEHPNFVNIKNHLDKTQDILGLIIFLATCHLC
;
A
#
# COMPACT_ATOMS: atom_id res chain seq x y z
N MET A 1 -36.85 0.50 37.97
CA MET A 1 -36.58 1.26 36.73
C MET A 1 -35.08 1.15 36.53
N GLN A 2 -34.65 0.53 35.44
CA GLN A 2 -33.34 -0.11 35.26
C GLN A 2 -32.21 0.92 35.07
N GLU A 3 -31.08 0.70 35.74
CA GLU A 3 -29.80 1.35 35.47
C GLU A 3 -29.24 0.77 34.16
N VAL A 4 -28.90 1.64 33.21
CA VAL A 4 -28.30 1.26 31.94
C VAL A 4 -26.79 1.43 32.08
N GLU A 5 -26.08 0.34 32.31
CA GLU A 5 -24.62 0.29 32.22
C GLU A 5 -24.21 0.35 30.75
N MET A 6 -23.48 1.41 30.39
CA MET A 6 -22.91 1.60 29.05
C MET A 6 -21.57 0.87 28.99
N GLN A 7 -21.55 -0.35 28.45
CA GLN A 7 -20.32 -1.10 28.25
C GLN A 7 -19.53 -0.48 27.10
N MET A 8 -18.35 0.07 27.40
CA MET A 8 -17.36 0.43 26.39
C MET A 8 -16.78 -0.86 25.80
N TYR A 9 -17.10 -1.14 24.53
CA TYR A 9 -16.39 -2.15 23.77
C TYR A 9 -14.98 -1.65 23.46
N SER A 10 -14.01 -2.15 24.23
CA SER A 10 -12.58 -2.04 23.91
C SER A 10 -12.30 -2.99 22.75
N ASN A 11 -12.19 -2.46 21.54
CA ASN A 11 -11.63 -3.21 20.40
C ASN A 11 -10.12 -3.31 20.59
N ASN A 12 -9.70 -4.22 21.46
CA ASN A 12 -8.32 -4.70 21.51
C ASN A 12 -8.17 -5.70 20.36
N THR A 13 -7.94 -5.20 19.14
CA THR A 13 -7.43 -6.05 18.07
C THR A 13 -5.94 -6.19 18.30
N GLU A 14 -5.53 -7.35 18.83
CA GLU A 14 -4.12 -7.67 19.04
C GLU A 14 -3.39 -7.71 17.68
N PRO A 15 -2.12 -7.24 17.63
CA PRO A 15 -1.34 -7.23 16.39
C PRO A 15 -1.16 -8.61 15.75
N ASP A 16 -1.27 -9.68 16.55
CA ASP A 16 -1.06 -11.07 16.13
C ASP A 16 -2.18 -11.62 15.23
N ASP A 17 -3.40 -11.10 15.35
CA ASP A 17 -4.53 -11.54 14.52
C ASP A 17 -4.41 -11.04 13.07
N ILE A 18 -3.79 -9.87 12.86
CA ILE A 18 -3.57 -9.28 11.53
C ILE A 18 -2.50 -10.05 10.77
N GLU A 19 -1.41 -10.47 11.44
CA GLU A 19 -0.36 -11.28 10.82
C GLU A 19 -0.87 -12.66 10.39
N LYS A 20 -1.81 -13.23 11.16
CA LYS A 20 -2.43 -14.51 10.85
C LYS A 20 -3.34 -14.45 9.63
N GLU A 21 -4.17 -13.41 9.50
CA GLU A 21 -5.01 -13.19 8.31
C GLU A 21 -4.16 -13.00 7.04
N ILE A 22 -3.02 -12.31 7.15
CA ILE A 22 -2.10 -12.09 6.02
C ILE A 22 -1.47 -13.40 5.53
N ASN A 23 -1.11 -14.31 6.45
CA ASN A 23 -0.58 -15.62 6.11
C ASN A 23 -1.62 -16.55 5.48
N GLU A 24 -2.89 -16.47 5.90
CA GLU A 24 -3.95 -17.28 5.29
C GLU A 24 -4.34 -16.76 3.89
N LEU A 25 -4.35 -15.45 3.67
CA LEU A 25 -4.63 -14.83 2.37
C LEU A 25 -3.53 -15.08 1.32
N SER A 26 -2.27 -15.20 1.75
CA SER A 26 -1.15 -15.52 0.86
C SER A 26 -1.15 -16.98 0.39
N ILE A 27 -1.70 -17.91 1.18
CA ILE A 27 -1.75 -19.35 0.84
C ILE A 27 -2.90 -19.69 -0.14
N VAL A 28 -4.02 -18.98 -0.06
CA VAL A 28 -5.20 -19.25 -0.94
C VAL A 28 -4.92 -18.90 -2.41
N SER A 29 -3.99 -17.98 -2.67
CA SER A 29 -3.74 -17.44 -4.02
C SER A 29 -2.92 -18.33 -4.96
N ILE A 30 -2.36 -19.46 -4.48
CA ILE A 30 -1.42 -20.29 -5.28
C ILE A 30 -2.09 -21.52 -5.94
N ASN A 31 -3.29 -21.94 -5.51
CA ASN A 31 -3.79 -23.29 -5.85
C ASN A 31 -5.00 -23.39 -6.79
N GLN A 32 -5.43 -22.35 -7.49
CA GLN A 32 -6.52 -22.49 -8.46
C GLN A 32 -6.20 -21.78 -9.78
N MET A 33 -6.00 -22.59 -10.83
CA MET A 33 -5.97 -22.13 -12.22
C MET A 33 -7.35 -21.53 -12.57
N GLN A 34 -7.46 -20.21 -12.49
CA GLN A 34 -8.66 -19.47 -12.85
C GLN A 34 -8.50 -18.82 -14.23
N SER A 35 -9.63 -18.59 -14.90
CA SER A 35 -9.65 -18.03 -16.25
C SER A 35 -9.07 -16.60 -16.27
N GLU A 36 -8.47 -16.17 -17.37
CA GLU A 36 -7.81 -14.84 -17.48
C GLU A 36 -8.72 -13.67 -17.08
N ALA A 37 -10.04 -13.78 -17.31
CA ALA A 37 -11.02 -12.78 -16.92
C ALA A 37 -11.30 -12.75 -15.40
N GLU A 38 -11.33 -13.92 -14.75
CA GLU A 38 -11.48 -14.04 -13.29
C GLU A 38 -10.21 -13.60 -12.58
N VAL A 39 -9.04 -13.97 -13.10
CA VAL A 39 -7.73 -13.51 -12.59
C VAL A 39 -7.64 -11.98 -12.66
N LYS A 40 -8.04 -11.38 -13.79
CA LYS A 40 -8.05 -9.92 -13.92
C LYS A 40 -9.01 -9.23 -12.96
N TYR A 41 -10.19 -9.82 -12.72
CA TYR A 41 -11.17 -9.29 -11.77
C TYR A 41 -10.69 -9.41 -10.32
N ILE A 42 -9.99 -10.50 -9.98
CA ILE A 42 -9.37 -10.70 -8.67
C ILE A 42 -8.21 -9.73 -8.48
N ASP A 43 -7.38 -9.52 -9.51
CA ASP A 43 -6.30 -8.54 -9.50
C ASP A 43 -6.81 -7.13 -9.18
N ASP A 44 -7.92 -6.72 -9.81
CA ASP A 44 -8.49 -5.38 -9.61
C ASP A 44 -8.98 -5.17 -8.17
N LYS A 45 -9.74 -6.12 -7.62
CA LYS A 45 -10.22 -6.05 -6.25
C LYS A 45 -9.08 -6.18 -5.22
N TYR A 46 -8.04 -6.94 -5.56
CA TYR A 46 -6.89 -7.17 -4.66
C TYR A 46 -6.08 -5.89 -4.46
N TRP A 47 -5.80 -5.13 -5.54
CA TRP A 47 -5.04 -3.89 -5.37
C TRP A 47 -5.85 -2.82 -4.63
N GLU A 48 -7.17 -2.77 -4.78
CA GLU A 48 -8.01 -1.84 -4.01
C GLU A 48 -7.89 -2.10 -2.50
N ILE A 49 -7.97 -3.38 -2.09
CA ILE A 49 -7.79 -3.78 -0.69
C ILE A 49 -6.35 -3.50 -0.23
N TYR A 50 -5.36 -3.85 -1.05
CA TYR A 50 -3.96 -3.57 -0.76
C TYR A 50 -3.71 -2.08 -0.55
N MET A 51 -4.26 -1.22 -1.41
CA MET A 51 -4.11 0.22 -1.32
C MET A 51 -4.87 0.82 -0.14
N ASP A 52 -6.02 0.27 0.26
CA ASP A 52 -6.70 0.67 1.50
C ASP A 52 -5.85 0.35 2.74
N VAL A 53 -5.28 -0.86 2.80
CA VAL A 53 -4.38 -1.26 3.89
C VAL A 53 -3.11 -0.41 3.91
N LEU A 54 -2.50 -0.19 2.74
CA LEU A 54 -1.32 0.66 2.60
C LEU A 54 -1.64 2.09 3.03
N THR A 55 -2.75 2.66 2.58
CA THR A 55 -3.20 4.01 2.95
C THR A 55 -3.37 4.14 4.45
N LYS A 56 -4.01 3.16 5.09
CA LYS A 56 -4.14 3.12 6.56
C LYS A 56 -2.76 3.10 7.23
N LYS A 57 -1.85 2.21 6.83
CA LYS A 57 -0.48 2.15 7.41
C LYS A 57 0.27 3.46 7.23
N LEU A 58 0.22 4.05 6.05
CA LEU A 58 0.92 5.28 5.71
C LEU A 58 0.33 6.51 6.42
N CYS A 59 -1.00 6.55 6.62
CA CYS A 59 -1.66 7.59 7.40
C CYS A 59 -1.13 7.62 8.85
N HIS A 60 -0.88 6.46 9.47
CA HIS A 60 -0.27 6.38 10.81
C HIS A 60 1.17 6.90 10.83
N LEU A 61 1.88 6.87 9.70
CA LEU A 61 3.21 7.43 9.53
C LEU A 61 3.21 8.91 9.11
N GLY A 62 2.03 9.55 9.08
CA GLY A 62 1.88 10.95 8.66
C GLY A 62 1.97 11.18 7.14
N CYS A 63 1.94 10.10 6.35
CA CYS A 63 1.91 10.19 4.89
C CYS A 63 0.46 10.26 4.38
N ASN A 64 0.25 10.95 3.27
CA ASN A 64 -1.05 11.00 2.59
C ASN A 64 -0.98 10.27 1.25
N VAL A 65 -1.94 9.39 0.99
CA VAL A 65 -2.03 8.62 -0.26
C VAL A 65 -3.22 9.11 -1.06
N VAL A 66 -2.98 9.50 -2.31
CA VAL A 66 -4.02 10.04 -3.21
C VAL A 66 -3.95 9.33 -4.54
N GLN A 67 -5.07 8.77 -5.01
CA GLN A 67 -5.16 8.28 -6.39
C GLN A 67 -5.20 9.47 -7.37
N LEU A 68 -4.34 9.44 -8.37
CA LEU A 68 -4.30 10.44 -9.43
C LEU A 68 -5.23 10.03 -10.56
N PHE A 69 -6.08 10.94 -11.01
CA PHE A 69 -6.97 10.68 -12.14
C PHE A 69 -6.17 10.51 -13.44
N ASN A 70 -6.20 9.30 -14.00
CA ASN A 70 -5.64 9.01 -15.32
C ASN A 70 -6.50 7.94 -16.01
N PRO A 71 -6.97 8.17 -17.25
CA PRO A 71 -7.89 7.25 -17.93
C PRO A 71 -7.27 5.92 -18.35
N PHE A 72 -5.93 5.81 -18.35
CA PHE A 72 -5.23 4.63 -18.87
C PHE A 72 -4.28 3.97 -17.85
N ARG A 73 -4.09 4.59 -16.69
CA ARG A 73 -3.11 4.16 -15.69
C ARG A 73 -3.69 4.31 -14.30
N THR A 74 -3.40 3.36 -13.44
CA THR A 74 -3.73 3.45 -12.02
C THR A 74 -2.56 4.09 -11.29
N LEU A 75 -2.61 5.40 -11.10
CA LEU A 75 -1.53 6.17 -10.49
C LEU A 75 -1.89 6.57 -9.06
N PHE A 76 -0.90 6.53 -8.16
CA PHE A 76 -1.03 7.04 -6.81
C PHE A 76 0.13 7.96 -6.46
N SER A 77 -0.19 9.05 -5.78
CA SER A 77 0.78 9.92 -5.13
C SER A 77 0.83 9.60 -3.65
N ILE A 78 2.04 9.49 -3.10
CA ILE A 78 2.29 9.31 -1.67
C ILE A 78 3.12 10.51 -1.21
N ASP A 79 2.50 11.39 -0.43
CA ASP A 79 3.07 12.63 0.09
C ASP A 79 3.61 12.38 1.51
N PHE A 80 4.87 12.71 1.75
CA PHE A 80 5.54 12.55 3.05
C PHE A 80 5.59 13.85 3.87
N SER A 81 4.85 14.88 3.45
CA SER A 81 4.87 16.27 3.89
C SER A 81 6.01 17.13 3.31
N LYS A 82 5.89 18.46 3.45
CA LYS A 82 6.93 19.45 3.07
C LYS A 82 7.31 19.44 1.59
N GLY A 83 6.39 19.03 0.72
CA GLY A 83 6.60 19.02 -0.73
C GLY A 83 7.42 17.83 -1.23
N THR A 84 7.64 16.81 -0.39
CA THR A 84 8.23 15.54 -0.82
C THR A 84 7.14 14.52 -1.10
N PHE A 85 7.23 13.87 -2.26
CA PHE A 85 6.26 12.83 -2.64
C PHE A 85 6.86 11.86 -3.63
N ILE A 86 6.27 10.68 -3.73
CA ILE A 86 6.47 9.76 -4.85
C ILE A 86 5.19 9.57 -5.64
N VAL A 87 5.34 9.19 -6.91
CA VAL A 87 4.24 8.72 -7.75
C VAL A 87 4.54 7.29 -8.16
N ILE A 88 3.57 6.40 -7.95
CA ILE A 88 3.63 5.00 -8.35
C ILE A 88 2.54 4.70 -9.37
N GLU A 89 2.80 3.75 -10.26
CA GLU A 89 1.82 3.13 -11.13
C GLU A 89 1.56 1.69 -10.68
N ILE A 90 0.30 1.30 -10.64
CA ILE A 90 -0.13 -0.08 -10.42
C ILE A 90 -0.68 -0.62 -11.73
N ARG A 91 -0.10 -1.73 -12.21
CA ARG A 91 -0.53 -2.39 -13.44
C ARG A 91 -0.30 -3.89 -13.35
N ASN A 92 -1.34 -4.69 -13.57
CA ASN A 92 -1.29 -6.15 -13.53
C ASN A 92 -0.62 -6.67 -12.24
N SER A 93 -1.06 -6.16 -11.09
CA SER A 93 -0.53 -6.50 -9.77
C SER A 93 0.96 -6.18 -9.56
N LYS A 94 1.54 -5.32 -10.41
CA LYS A 94 2.89 -4.77 -10.25
C LYS A 94 2.86 -3.28 -9.96
N ILE A 95 3.76 -2.87 -9.08
CA ILE A 95 4.02 -1.49 -8.70
C ILE A 95 5.29 -1.04 -9.43
N SER A 96 5.21 0.09 -10.15
CA SER A 96 6.38 0.80 -10.67
C SER A 96 6.48 2.19 -10.10
N LEU A 97 7.71 2.67 -9.90
CA LEU A 97 7.98 4.03 -9.47
C LEU A 97 8.07 4.94 -10.69
N GLU A 98 7.18 5.93 -10.76
CA GLU A 98 7.11 6.88 -11.87
C GLU A 98 7.84 8.19 -11.55
N GLN A 99 7.83 8.62 -10.28
CA GLN A 99 8.44 9.88 -9.87
C GLN A 99 8.86 9.87 -8.39
N ILE A 100 9.96 10.58 -8.09
CA ILE A 100 10.29 11.07 -6.75
C ILE A 100 10.43 12.59 -6.85
N SER A 101 9.81 13.32 -5.93
CA SER A 101 9.94 14.77 -5.78
C SER A 101 10.42 15.11 -4.37
N PRO A 102 11.41 16.01 -4.21
CA PRO A 102 12.29 16.51 -5.28
C PRO A 102 13.06 15.37 -5.95
N GLU A 103 13.57 15.61 -7.16
CA GLU A 103 14.26 14.58 -7.94
C GLU A 103 15.41 13.95 -7.12
N HIS A 104 15.43 12.61 -7.07
CA HIS A 104 16.43 11.88 -6.33
C HIS A 104 17.57 11.43 -7.26
N PRO A 105 18.85 11.73 -6.96
CA PRO A 105 19.98 11.39 -7.83
C PRO A 105 20.07 9.89 -8.19
N ASN A 106 19.64 9.03 -7.27
CA ASN A 106 19.63 7.57 -7.44
C ASN A 106 18.29 7.01 -7.95
N PHE A 107 17.43 7.83 -8.56
CA PHE A 107 16.09 7.42 -9.01
C PHE A 107 16.09 6.09 -9.77
N VAL A 108 17.00 5.92 -10.75
CA VAL A 108 17.09 4.70 -11.58
C VAL A 108 17.31 3.45 -10.73
N ASN A 109 18.20 3.53 -9.73
CA ASN A 109 18.50 2.39 -8.87
C ASN A 109 17.34 2.08 -7.93
N ILE A 110 16.69 3.12 -7.39
CA ILE A 110 15.51 2.98 -6.53
C ILE A 110 14.36 2.34 -7.31
N LYS A 111 14.09 2.83 -8.52
CA LYS A 111 13.09 2.25 -9.42
C LYS A 111 13.40 0.79 -9.73
N ASN A 112 14.63 0.48 -10.12
CA ASN A 112 15.05 -0.90 -10.40
C ASN A 112 14.93 -1.81 -9.17
N HIS A 113 15.14 -1.28 -7.97
CA HIS A 113 14.95 -2.02 -6.73
C HIS A 113 13.45 -2.31 -6.51
N LEU A 114 12.60 -1.29 -6.60
CA LEU A 114 11.14 -1.46 -6.45
C LEU A 114 10.58 -2.42 -7.51
N ASP A 115 10.98 -2.29 -8.78
CA ASP A 115 10.54 -3.18 -9.87
C ASP A 115 10.89 -4.66 -9.59
N LYS A 116 11.95 -4.92 -8.82
CA LYS A 116 12.38 -6.27 -8.43
C LYS A 116 11.74 -6.78 -7.14
N THR A 117 11.68 -5.94 -6.11
CA THR A 117 11.24 -6.36 -4.77
C THR A 117 9.75 -6.19 -4.56
N GLN A 118 9.14 -5.24 -5.29
CA GLN A 118 7.76 -4.79 -5.09
C GLN A 118 7.48 -4.33 -3.65
N ASP A 119 8.53 -3.98 -2.90
CA ASP A 119 8.45 -3.53 -1.51
C ASP A 119 8.29 -2.01 -1.43
N ILE A 120 7.04 -1.56 -1.54
CA ILE A 120 6.73 -0.13 -1.45
C ILE A 120 6.87 0.41 -0.02
N LEU A 121 6.59 -0.40 1.00
CA LEU A 121 6.67 0.04 2.38
C LEU A 121 8.13 0.26 2.79
N GLY A 122 9.03 -0.66 2.42
CA GLY A 122 10.46 -0.50 2.59
C GLY A 122 11.00 0.73 1.85
N LEU A 123 10.54 0.97 0.62
CA LEU A 123 10.88 2.19 -0.12
C LEU A 123 10.45 3.46 0.62
N ILE A 124 9.22 3.50 1.12
CA ILE A 124 8.67 4.65 1.84
C ILE A 124 9.47 4.91 3.12
N ILE A 125 9.78 3.87 3.90
CA ILE A 125 10.59 3.98 5.10
C ILE A 125 12.00 4.49 4.76
N PHE A 126 12.61 3.96 3.69
CA PHE A 126 13.91 4.43 3.20
C PHE A 126 13.89 5.92 2.84
N LEU A 127 12.92 6.37 2.03
CA LEU A 127 12.80 7.76 1.63
C LEU A 127 12.49 8.69 2.81
N ALA A 128 11.59 8.29 3.71
CA ALA A 128 11.24 9.07 4.90
C ALA A 128 12.42 9.23 5.86
N THR A 129 13.28 8.21 5.98
CA THR A 129 14.48 8.27 6.83
C THR A 129 15.64 9.02 6.19
N CYS A 130 15.78 8.99 4.87
CA CYS A 130 16.78 9.79 4.15
C CYS A 130 16.57 11.31 4.28
N HIS A 131 15.35 11.77 4.58
CA HIS A 131 15.05 13.19 4.82
C HIS A 131 15.39 13.69 6.25
N LEU A 132 15.95 12.84 7.12
CA LEU A 132 16.43 13.21 8.45
C LEU A 132 17.95 13.49 8.53
N CYS A 133 18.65 13.55 7.39
CA CYS A 133 20.09 13.85 7.31
C CYS A 133 20.37 15.20 6.64
#